data_AF-R7NGV1-F1
#
_entry.id   AF-R7NGV1-F1
#
_cell.length_a   1.000
_cell.length_b   1.000
_cell.length_c   1.000
_cell.angle_alpha   90.00
_cell.angle_beta   90.00
_cell.angle_gamma   90.00
#
_symmetry.space_group_name_H-M   'P 1'
#
loop_
_entity.id
_entity.type
_entity.pdbx_description
1 polymer ?
#
loop_
_entity_poly.entity_id
_entity_poly.type
_entity_poly.pdbx_seq_one_letter_code
_entity_poly.pdbx_strand_id
1 'polypeptide(L)'
;MNKELTINTYEEDILLFKENLLGTLKNNILTYENETDSFIIDIHNHIFQKENLESILTIRPDKALLVLKELDHKLEIPLNKQDFQKENNKIIIEYLLESQEKSLKIEIEMSDL
;
A
#
# COMPACT_ATOMS: atom_id res chain seq x y z
N MET A 1 5.28 -0.13 17.84
CA MET A 1 6.74 -0.15 17.91
C MET A 1 7.25 0.49 16.64
N ASN A 2 8.27 1.35 16.74
CA ASN A 2 8.90 1.95 15.57
C ASN A 2 9.62 0.85 14.79
N LYS A 3 9.58 0.94 13.46
CA LYS A 3 10.18 -0.02 12.54
C LYS A 3 10.91 0.73 11.44
N GLU A 4 12.09 0.25 11.08
CA GLU A 4 12.68 0.56 9.79
C GLU A 4 11.95 -0.25 8.72
N LEU A 5 11.58 0.41 7.63
CA LEU A 5 10.85 -0.18 6.52
C LEU A 5 11.68 -0.04 5.25
N THR A 6 11.95 -1.15 4.57
CA THR A 6 12.41 -1.15 3.18
C THR A 6 11.23 -1.48 2.29
N ILE A 7 10.83 -0.53 1.43
CA ILE A 7 9.71 -0.69 0.51
C ILE A 7 10.25 -0.80 -0.91
N ASN A 8 9.90 -1.87 -1.61
CA ASN A 8 10.19 -2.07 -3.02
C ASN A 8 8.87 -2.15 -3.79
N THR A 9 8.72 -1.35 -4.83
CA THR A 9 7.54 -1.38 -5.71
C THR A 9 7.93 -1.85 -7.10
N TYR A 10 7.19 -2.81 -7.63
CA TYR A 10 7.43 -3.44 -8.92
C TYR A 10 6.21 -3.36 -9.84
N GLU A 11 6.45 -3.34 -11.14
CA GLU A 11 5.46 -3.60 -12.18
C GLU A 11 5.99 -4.73 -13.06
N GLU A 12 5.26 -5.85 -13.19
CA GLU A 12 5.74 -7.06 -13.90
C GLU A 12 7.19 -7.46 -13.56
N ASP A 13 7.52 -7.49 -12.26
CA ASP A 13 8.86 -7.80 -11.72
C ASP A 13 9.96 -6.77 -12.03
N ILE A 14 9.66 -5.66 -12.71
CA ILE A 14 10.57 -4.53 -12.87
C ILE A 14 10.47 -3.64 -11.64
N LEU A 15 11.59 -3.47 -10.92
CA LEU A 15 11.66 -2.55 -9.78
C LEU A 15 11.49 -1.11 -10.27
N LEU A 16 10.37 -0.48 -9.93
CA LEU A 16 10.08 0.92 -10.24
C LEU A 16 10.68 1.85 -9.20
N PHE A 17 10.60 1.47 -7.93
CA PHE A 17 10.95 2.35 -6.83
C PHE A 17 11.39 1.58 -5.59
N LYS A 18 12.31 2.18 -4.84
CA LYS A 18 12.82 1.65 -3.58
C LYS A 18 13.00 2.78 -2.57
N GLU A 19 12.44 2.59 -1.38
CA GLU A 19 12.49 3.56 -0.29
C GLU A 19 12.84 2.91 1.04
N ASN A 20 13.50 3.69 1.90
CA ASN A 20 13.70 3.36 3.30
C ASN A 20 12.99 4.41 4.15
N LEU A 21 12.08 3.97 5.02
CA LEU A 21 11.20 4.83 5.80
C LEU A 21 11.15 4.36 7.25
N LEU A 22 10.68 5.24 8.14
CA LEU A 22 10.37 4.90 9.53
C LEU A 22 8.86 4.79 9.70
N GLY A 23 8.38 3.59 10.04
CA GLY A 23 6.96 3.35 10.30
C GLY A 23 6.70 2.95 11.74
N THR A 24 5.41 2.80 12.06
CA THR A 24 4.96 2.26 13.34
C THR A 24 4.07 1.05 13.10
N LEU A 25 4.40 -0.07 13.74
CA LEU A 25 3.52 -1.24 13.79
C LEU A 25 2.83 -1.31 15.16
N LYS A 26 1.50 -1.24 15.18
CA LYS A 26 0.68 -1.38 16.39
C LYS A 26 -0.64 -2.06 16.06
N ASN A 27 -1.03 -3.06 16.83
CA ASN A 27 -2.32 -3.76 16.68
C ASN A 27 -2.58 -4.25 15.25
N ASN A 28 -1.57 -4.85 14.57
CA ASN A 28 -1.64 -5.29 13.17
C ASN A 28 -1.83 -4.18 12.13
N ILE A 29 -1.68 -2.92 12.53
CA ILE A 29 -1.70 -1.78 11.62
C ILE A 29 -0.28 -1.25 11.49
N LEU A 30 0.23 -1.27 10.26
CA LEU A 30 1.49 -0.62 9.90
C LEU A 30 1.17 0.75 9.32
N THR A 31 1.75 1.79 9.90
CA THR A 31 1.55 3.17 9.46
C THR A 31 2.87 3.85 9.14
N TYR A 32 2.84 4.72 8.15
CA TYR A 32 3.88 5.68 7.82
C TYR A 32 3.21 7.02 7.51
N GLU A 33 3.85 8.11 7.92
CA GLU A 33 3.39 9.46 7.63
C GLU A 33 4.58 10.42 7.59
N ASN A 34 4.61 11.29 6.60
CA ASN A 34 5.48 12.46 6.52
C ASN A 34 4.61 13.70 6.17
N GLU A 35 5.24 14.81 5.76
CA GLU A 35 4.52 16.05 5.42
C GLU A 35 3.63 15.96 4.17
N THR A 36 3.90 15.05 3.23
CA THR A 36 3.26 14.98 1.91
C THR A 36 2.53 13.68 1.62
N ASP A 37 2.93 12.59 2.28
CA ASP A 37 2.55 11.22 1.99
C ASP A 37 2.36 10.41 3.27
N SER A 38 1.38 9.52 3.24
CA SER A 38 1.16 8.54 4.27
C SER A 38 0.70 7.21 3.68
N PHE A 39 0.91 6.13 4.41
CA PHE A 39 0.23 4.89 4.12
C PHE A 39 -0.18 4.16 5.40
N ILE A 40 -1.24 3.37 5.27
CA ILE A 40 -1.78 2.52 6.31
C ILE A 40 -1.96 1.13 5.70
N ILE A 41 -1.44 0.11 6.39
CA ILE A 41 -1.69 -1.28 6.06
C ILE A 41 -2.36 -1.94 7.26
N ASP A 42 -3.61 -2.34 7.07
CA ASP A 42 -4.30 -3.22 7.99
C ASP A 42 -4.01 -4.67 7.60
N ILE A 43 -3.11 -5.31 8.34
CA ILE A 43 -2.64 -6.67 8.08
C ILE A 43 -3.76 -7.69 8.34
N HIS A 44 -4.73 -7.38 9.20
CA HIS A 44 -5.82 -8.32 9.51
C HIS A 44 -6.90 -8.29 8.44
N ASN A 45 -7.24 -7.09 7.96
CA ASN A 45 -8.30 -6.90 6.96
C ASN A 45 -7.77 -6.90 5.51
N HIS A 46 -6.45 -7.06 5.32
CA HIS A 46 -5.77 -7.02 4.01
C HIS A 46 -6.04 -5.71 3.24
N ILE A 47 -6.06 -4.59 3.96
CA ILE A 47 -6.31 -3.27 3.39
C ILE A 47 -4.98 -2.54 3.26
N PHE A 48 -4.73 -1.99 2.09
CA PHE A 48 -3.66 -1.03 1.85
C PHE A 48 -4.26 0.32 1.49
N GLN A 49 -3.87 1.38 2.19
CA GLN A 49 -4.24 2.74 1.87
C GLN A 49 -2.97 3.55 1.69
N LYS A 50 -2.87 4.27 0.58
CA LYS A 50 -1.85 5.30 0.34
C LYS A 50 -2.53 6.63 0.15
N GLU A 51 -2.01 7.64 0.80
CA GLU A 51 -2.53 9.00 0.75
C GLU A 51 -1.39 9.96 0.42
N ASN A 52 -1.66 10.91 -0.45
CA ASN A 52 -0.80 12.04 -0.74
C ASN A 52 -1.60 13.34 -0.70
N LEU A 53 -1.00 14.47 -1.07
CA LEU A 53 -1.68 15.76 -1.06
C LEU A 53 -2.96 15.81 -1.92
N GLU A 54 -2.99 15.08 -3.03
CA GLU A 54 -4.07 15.16 -4.03
C GLU A 54 -5.15 14.10 -3.84
N SER A 55 -4.78 12.92 -3.33
CA SER A 55 -5.62 11.72 -3.41
C SER A 55 -5.41 10.73 -2.27
N ILE A 56 -6.39 9.83 -2.13
CA ILE A 56 -6.33 8.65 -1.27
C ILE A 56 -6.67 7.44 -2.14
N LEU A 57 -5.73 6.51 -2.30
CA LEU A 57 -5.97 5.22 -2.92
C LEU A 57 -6.10 4.16 -1.82
N THR A 58 -7.22 3.47 -1.77
CA THR A 58 -7.44 2.33 -0.89
C THR A 58 -7.63 1.07 -1.70
N ILE A 59 -6.78 0.06 -1.53
CA ILE A 59 -6.93 -1.28 -2.08
C ILE A 59 -7.52 -2.17 -0.97
N ARG A 60 -8.71 -2.71 -1.23
CA ARG A 60 -9.39 -3.70 -0.38
C ARG A 60 -9.43 -5.04 -1.09
N PRO A 61 -9.79 -6.14 -0.41
CA PRO A 61 -9.89 -7.45 -1.05
C PRO A 61 -10.88 -7.50 -2.23
N ASP A 62 -11.94 -6.70 -2.19
CA ASP A 62 -13.04 -6.72 -3.17
C ASP A 62 -12.92 -5.66 -4.26
N LYS A 63 -12.32 -4.50 -3.95
CA LYS A 63 -12.20 -3.36 -4.87
C LYS A 63 -11.13 -2.38 -4.45
N ALA A 64 -10.78 -1.49 -5.37
CA ALA A 64 -10.06 -0.27 -5.05
C ALA A 64 -11.01 0.93 -4.95
N LEU A 65 -10.65 1.90 -4.12
CA LEU A 65 -11.33 3.18 -3.97
C LEU A 65 -10.30 4.29 -4.14
N LEU A 66 -10.49 5.15 -5.14
CA LEU A 66 -9.72 6.37 -5.32
C LEU A 66 -10.57 7.57 -4.89
N VAL A 67 -10.08 8.34 -3.94
CA VAL A 67 -10.68 9.62 -3.52
C VAL A 67 -9.79 10.75 -4.02
N LEU A 68 -10.37 11.69 -4.77
CA LEU A 68 -9.72 12.92 -5.21
C LEU A 68 -10.13 14.04 -4.24
N LYS A 69 -9.18 14.53 -3.44
CA LYS A 69 -9.47 15.41 -2.29
C LYS A 69 -10.05 16.75 -2.70
N GLU A 70 -9.47 17.38 -3.72
CA GLU A 70 -9.91 18.71 -4.18
C GLU A 70 -11.32 18.69 -4.78
N LEU A 71 -11.71 17.57 -5.38
CA LEU A 71 -12.98 17.42 -6.08
C LEU A 71 -14.09 16.83 -5.18
N ASP A 72 -13.74 16.43 -3.94
CA ASP A 72 -14.58 15.60 -3.06
C ASP A 72 -15.23 14.43 -3.82
N HIS A 73 -14.46 13.83 -4.73
CA HIS A 73 -14.96 12.82 -5.65
C HIS A 73 -14.37 11.45 -5.34
N LYS A 74 -15.17 10.41 -5.52
CA LYS A 74 -14.80 9.03 -5.22
C LYS A 74 -15.09 8.13 -6.42
N LEU A 75 -14.11 7.31 -6.75
CA LEU A 75 -14.17 6.35 -7.84
C LEU A 75 -13.93 4.95 -7.26
N GLU A 76 -14.90 4.07 -7.45
CA GLU A 76 -14.70 2.64 -7.21
C GLU A 76 -14.10 2.02 -8.46
N ILE A 77 -12.97 1.34 -8.31
CA ILE A 77 -12.24 0.70 -9.40
C ILE A 77 -12.22 -0.80 -9.12
N PRO A 78 -12.81 -1.64 -9.99
CA PRO A 78 -12.76 -3.08 -9.83
C PRO A 78 -11.33 -3.63 -9.87
N LEU A 79 -11.13 -4.76 -9.19
CA LEU A 79 -9.86 -5.48 -9.17
C LEU A 79 -9.97 -6.72 -10.05
N ASN A 80 -9.01 -6.88 -10.96
CA ASN A 80 -8.80 -8.14 -11.68
C ASN A 80 -7.99 -9.13 -10.82
N LYS A 81 -7.14 -8.62 -9.92
CA LYS A 81 -6.33 -9.42 -9.00
C LYS A 81 -6.07 -8.63 -7.72
N GLN A 82 -6.08 -9.35 -6.61
CA GLN A 82 -5.51 -8.91 -5.34
C GLN A 82 -4.88 -10.12 -4.64
N ASP A 83 -3.68 -9.93 -4.14
CA ASP A 83 -3.01 -10.89 -3.29
C ASP A 83 -2.34 -10.14 -2.13
N PHE A 84 -2.48 -10.69 -0.94
CA PHE A 84 -1.93 -10.14 0.28
C PHE A 84 -1.27 -11.25 1.08
N GLN A 85 0.04 -11.13 1.27
CA GLN A 85 0.83 -12.11 1.99
C GLN A 85 1.62 -11.44 3.11
N LYS A 86 1.74 -12.15 4.23
CA LYS A 86 2.55 -11.72 5.37
C LYS A 86 3.45 -12.87 5.81
N GLU A 87 4.75 -12.69 5.65
CA GLU A 87 5.77 -13.68 5.99
C GLU A 87 6.74 -13.09 7.02
N ASN A 88 6.66 -13.51 8.27
CA ASN A 88 7.50 -12.99 9.36
C ASN A 88 7.48 -11.45 9.44
N ASN A 89 8.54 -10.81 8.96
CA ASN A 89 8.76 -9.37 8.92
C ASN A 89 8.53 -8.74 7.54
N LYS A 90 7.99 -9.50 6.58
CA LYS A 90 7.71 -9.06 5.22
C LYS A 90 6.21 -9.04 4.95
N ILE A 91 5.75 -7.98 4.28
CA ILE A 91 4.39 -7.86 3.74
C ILE A 91 4.51 -7.73 2.23
N ILE A 92 3.70 -8.50 1.50
CA ILE A 92 3.64 -8.46 0.04
C ILE A 92 2.18 -8.15 -0.33
N ILE A 93 2.00 -7.08 -1.10
CA ILE A 93 0.69 -6.67 -1.63
C ILE A 93 0.82 -6.63 -3.13
N GLU A 94 0.07 -7.46 -3.85
CA GLU A 94 0.00 -7.41 -5.31
C GLU A 94 -1.44 -7.11 -5.73
N TYR A 95 -1.63 -6.18 -6.65
CA TYR A 95 -2.95 -5.89 -7.20
C TYR A 95 -2.89 -5.53 -8.68
N LEU A 96 -4.02 -5.77 -9.37
CA LEU A 96 -4.26 -5.33 -10.74
C LEU A 96 -5.63 -4.69 -10.80
N LEU A 97 -5.67 -3.37 -11.01
CA LEU A 97 -6.92 -2.66 -11.26
C LEU A 97 -7.44 -3.02 -12.66
N GLU A 98 -8.76 -3.01 -12.87
CA GLU A 98 -9.34 -3.25 -14.21
C GLU A 98 -8.88 -2.22 -15.25
N SER A 99 -8.55 -1.00 -14.80
CA SER A 99 -8.04 0.08 -15.64
C SER A 99 -6.54 -0.02 -15.95
N GLN A 100 -5.83 -1.04 -15.45
CA GLN A 100 -4.39 -1.22 -15.62
C GLN A 100 -4.10 -2.42 -16.51
N GLU A 101 -3.04 -2.31 -17.32
CA GLU A 101 -2.56 -3.42 -18.15
C GLU A 101 -1.70 -4.41 -17.35
N LYS A 102 -1.04 -3.93 -16.29
CA LYS A 102 0.02 -4.63 -15.56
C LYS A 102 -0.20 -4.58 -14.05
N SER A 103 0.19 -5.64 -13.35
CA SER A 103 0.05 -5.69 -11.90
C SER A 103 1.14 -4.88 -11.21
N LEU A 104 0.76 -4.27 -10.10
CA LEU A 104 1.68 -3.61 -9.18
C LEU A 104 1.90 -4.51 -7.97
N LYS A 105 3.17 -4.71 -7.62
CA LYS A 105 3.59 -5.47 -6.44
C LYS A 105 4.36 -4.56 -5.49
N ILE A 106 3.99 -4.56 -4.23
CA ILE A 106 4.65 -3.81 -3.17
C ILE A 106 5.18 -4.81 -2.15
N GLU A 107 6.48 -4.81 -1.92
CA GLU A 107 7.16 -5.62 -0.92
C GLU A 107 7.69 -4.72 0.18
N ILE A 108 7.30 -4.98 1.42
CA ILE A 108 7.68 -4.19 2.59
C ILE A 108 8.37 -5.10 3.58
N GLU A 109 9.66 -4.86 3.79
CA GLU A 109 10.46 -5.56 4.79
C GLU A 109 10.64 -4.67 6.02
N MET A 110 10.41 -5.25 7.20
CA MET A 110 10.44 -4.57 8.49
C MET A 110 11.63 -5.02 9.32
N SER A 111 12.38 -4.08 9.91
CA SER A 111 13.39 -4.33 10.94
C SER A 111 13.06 -3.58 12.23
N ASP A 112 13.48 -4.15 13.36
CA ASP A 112 13.48 -3.44 14.65
C ASP A 112 14.58 -2.38 14.67
N LEU A 113 14.26 -1.22 15.28
CA LEU A 113 15.23 -0.18 15.65
C LEU A 113 15.87 -0.49 17.02
#